data_AF-A0A5E6NPA4-F1
#
_entry.id   AF-A0A5E6NPA4-F1
#
_cell.length_a   1.000
_cell.length_b   1.000
_cell.length_c   1.000
_cell.angle_alpha   90.00
_cell.angle_beta   90.00
_cell.angle_gamma   90.00
#
_symmetry.space_group_name_H-M   'P 1'
#
loop_
_entity.id
_entity.type
_entity.pdbx_description
1 polymer ?
#
loop_
_entity_poly.entity_id
_entity_poly.type
_entity_poly.pdbx_seq_one_letter_code
_entity_poly.pdbx_strand_id
1 'polypeptide(L)'
;MRLSWHFLLNTSGEVQNLKNILTKLFLNVMVNSFNNKNMANKLTKLLAVAIFLVSLNAFSVALTPLITISTNHVSATSGTTITPVTITNIGEPALLYSISPAISNGLSFNAATGTISGTPIAPLIQ
;
A
#
# COMPACT_ATOMS: atom_id res chain seq x y z
N MET A 1 -30.89 18.37 2.47
CA MET A 1 -29.79 17.86 3.33
C MET A 1 -29.11 16.72 2.58
N ARG A 2 -27.94 16.95 1.95
CA ARG A 2 -27.25 15.92 1.16
C ARG A 2 -26.19 15.26 2.02
N LEU A 3 -26.42 14.00 2.39
CA LEU A 3 -25.39 13.14 2.98
C LEU A 3 -24.39 12.78 1.88
N SER A 4 -23.23 13.44 1.90
CA SER A 4 -22.09 13.11 1.05
C SER A 4 -21.19 12.14 1.81
N TRP A 5 -21.20 10.88 1.42
CA TRP A 5 -20.24 9.89 1.89
C TRP A 5 -18.99 10.00 1.02
N HIS A 6 -17.98 10.73 1.47
CA HIS A 6 -16.65 10.73 0.85
C HIS A 6 -15.87 9.54 1.44
N PHE A 7 -15.89 8.39 0.76
CA PHE A 7 -14.96 7.30 1.07
C PHE A 7 -13.60 7.64 0.46
N LEU A 8 -12.74 8.29 1.25
CA LEU A 8 -11.32 8.46 0.92
C LEU A 8 -10.60 7.14 1.18
N LEU A 9 -10.64 6.24 0.20
CA LEU A 9 -9.75 5.07 0.19
C LEU A 9 -8.41 5.52 -0.42
N ASN A 10 -7.40 5.65 0.44
CA ASN A 10 -6.01 5.91 0.04
C ASN A 10 -5.51 4.68 -0.75
N THR A 11 -5.47 4.78 -2.08
CA THR A 11 -4.90 3.72 -2.93
C THR A 11 -3.59 4.21 -3.51
N SER A 12 -2.62 3.32 -3.66
CA SER A 12 -1.32 3.61 -4.27
C SER A 12 -1.41 4.38 -5.60
N GLY A 13 -0.37 5.15 -5.93
CA GLY A 13 -0.35 6.03 -7.10
C GLY A 13 -0.60 5.31 -8.44
N GLU A 14 -0.17 4.06 -8.56
CA GLU A 14 -0.45 3.23 -9.75
C GLU A 14 -1.95 2.92 -9.91
N VAL A 15 -2.65 2.63 -8.82
CA VAL A 15 -4.09 2.37 -8.84
C VAL A 15 -4.86 3.63 -9.25
N GLN A 16 -4.42 4.81 -8.84
CA GLN A 16 -5.00 6.09 -9.28
C GLN A 16 -4.76 6.36 -10.76
N ASN A 17 -3.56 6.05 -11.28
CA ASN A 17 -3.26 6.16 -12.70
C ASN A 17 -4.12 5.20 -13.54
N LEU A 18 -4.26 3.95 -13.11
CA LEU A 18 -5.15 2.96 -13.72
C LEU A 18 -6.62 3.41 -13.70
N LYS A 19 -7.10 3.94 -12.56
CA LYS A 19 -8.43 4.56 -12.45
C LYS A 19 -8.61 5.68 -13.47
N ASN A 20 -7.62 6.56 -13.65
CA ASN A 20 -7.67 7.66 -14.62
C ASN A 20 -7.69 7.18 -16.08
N ILE A 21 -6.87 6.19 -16.43
CA ILE A 21 -6.83 5.60 -17.79
C ILE A 21 -8.17 4.91 -18.11
N LEU A 22 -8.68 4.10 -17.18
CA LEU A 22 -9.98 3.43 -17.32
C LEU A 22 -11.12 4.44 -17.46
N THR A 23 -11.10 5.52 -16.67
CA THR A 23 -12.10 6.59 -16.77
C THR A 23 -12.07 7.28 -18.13
N LYS A 24 -10.88 7.58 -18.68
CA LYS A 24 -10.73 8.21 -20.01
C LYS A 24 -11.19 7.29 -21.14
N LEU A 25 -10.78 6.02 -21.11
CA LEU A 25 -11.20 5.02 -22.10
C LEU A 25 -12.73 4.86 -22.09
N PHE A 26 -13.31 4.87 -20.90
CA PHE A 26 -14.75 4.75 -20.70
C PHE A 26 -15.53 5.97 -21.21
N LEU A 27 -15.07 7.20 -20.94
CA LEU A 27 -15.67 8.43 -21.49
C LEU A 27 -15.69 8.39 -23.03
N ASN A 28 -14.61 7.90 -23.64
CA ASN A 28 -14.53 7.72 -25.08
C ASN A 28 -15.55 6.68 -25.60
N VAL A 29 -15.66 5.52 -24.95
CA VAL A 29 -16.64 4.49 -25.31
C VAL A 29 -18.08 5.00 -25.13
N MET A 30 -18.35 5.76 -24.08
CA MET A 30 -19.65 6.38 -23.80
C MET A 30 -20.10 7.33 -24.92
N VAL A 31 -19.25 8.29 -25.27
CA VAL A 31 -19.53 9.26 -26.35
C VAL A 31 -19.83 8.53 -27.67
N ASN A 32 -19.06 7.50 -28.00
CA ASN A 32 -19.26 6.71 -29.21
C ASN A 32 -20.53 5.84 -29.16
N SER A 33 -20.93 5.38 -27.98
CA SER A 33 -22.10 4.51 -27.77
C SER A 33 -23.42 5.27 -27.89
N PHE A 34 -23.46 6.55 -27.50
CA PHE A 34 -24.65 7.42 -27.60
C PHE A 34 -24.95 7.96 -29.00
N ASN A 35 -24.02 7.84 -29.95
CA ASN A 35 -24.22 8.22 -31.35
C ASN A 35 -25.10 7.21 -32.14
N ASN A 36 -25.56 6.11 -31.50
CA ASN A 36 -26.44 5.13 -32.13
C ASN A 36 -27.93 5.50 -31.94
N LYS A 37 -28.70 5.52 -33.04
CA LYS A 37 -30.06 6.09 -33.12
C LYS A 37 -31.17 5.26 -32.43
N ASN A 38 -30.92 4.02 -32.01
CA ASN A 38 -32.00 3.15 -31.50
C ASN A 38 -32.14 3.24 -29.96
N MET A 39 -33.24 3.78 -29.46
CA MET A 39 -33.44 4.10 -28.03
C MET A 39 -33.30 2.89 -27.09
N ALA A 40 -33.75 1.71 -27.52
CA ALA A 40 -33.70 0.49 -26.71
C ALA A 40 -32.26 0.00 -26.48
N ASN A 41 -31.40 0.10 -27.50
CA ASN A 41 -29.99 -0.23 -27.32
C ASN A 41 -29.27 0.83 -26.47
N LYS A 42 -29.71 2.09 -26.51
CA LYS A 42 -29.17 3.21 -25.73
C LYS A 42 -29.40 3.04 -24.22
N LEU A 43 -30.58 2.59 -23.80
CA LEU A 43 -30.90 2.34 -22.39
C LEU A 43 -30.14 1.13 -21.83
N THR A 44 -30.08 0.02 -22.58
CA THR A 44 -29.30 -1.16 -22.18
C THR A 44 -27.81 -0.85 -22.06
N LYS A 45 -27.28 -0.01 -22.97
CA LYS A 45 -25.90 0.48 -22.92
C LYS A 45 -25.68 1.42 -21.72
N LEU A 46 -26.63 2.30 -21.40
CA LEU A 46 -26.57 3.17 -20.23
C LEU A 46 -26.59 2.38 -18.91
N LEU A 47 -27.40 1.33 -18.84
CA LEU A 47 -27.50 0.48 -17.65
C LEU A 47 -26.23 -0.34 -17.42
N ALA A 48 -25.65 -0.94 -18.48
CA ALA A 48 -24.38 -1.67 -18.40
C ALA A 48 -23.22 -0.76 -17.94
N VAL A 49 -23.21 0.48 -18.42
CA VAL A 49 -22.29 1.55 -18.03
C VAL A 49 -22.44 1.92 -16.56
N ALA A 50 -23.68 2.13 -16.09
CA ALA A 50 -23.96 2.50 -14.70
C ALA A 50 -23.51 1.40 -13.74
N ILE A 51 -23.78 0.13 -14.07
CA ILE A 51 -23.33 -1.04 -13.29
C ILE A 51 -21.80 -1.10 -13.24
N PHE A 52 -21.12 -0.89 -14.38
CA PHE A 52 -19.65 -0.91 -14.43
C PHE A 52 -19.02 0.21 -13.60
N LEU A 53 -19.58 1.44 -13.61
CA LEU A 53 -19.11 2.56 -12.80
C LEU A 53 -19.25 2.30 -11.30
N VAL A 54 -20.39 1.75 -10.88
CA VAL A 54 -20.63 1.39 -9.47
C VAL A 54 -19.62 0.32 -9.03
N SER A 55 -19.36 -0.68 -9.86
CA SER A 55 -18.37 -1.73 -9.58
C SER A 55 -16.92 -1.20 -9.54
N LEU A 56 -16.55 -0.25 -10.41
CA LEU A 56 -15.19 0.32 -10.42
C LEU A 56 -14.94 1.23 -9.21
N ASN A 57 -15.95 1.98 -8.77
CA ASN A 57 -15.87 2.80 -7.57
C ASN A 57 -15.78 1.95 -6.28
N ALA A 58 -16.33 0.74 -6.31
CA ALA A 58 -16.23 -0.23 -5.21
C ALA A 58 -14.92 -1.05 -5.23
N PHE A 59 -14.09 -0.92 -6.28
CA PHE A 59 -12.83 -1.66 -6.39
C PHE A 59 -11.75 -1.02 -5.52
N SER A 60 -11.54 -1.58 -4.33
CA SER A 60 -10.42 -1.29 -3.44
C SER A 60 -9.48 -2.49 -3.36
N VAL A 61 -8.23 -2.33 -3.78
CA VAL A 61 -7.15 -3.25 -3.42
C VAL A 61 -6.64 -2.80 -2.05
N ALA A 62 -6.92 -3.57 -1.01
CA ALA A 62 -6.22 -3.45 0.26
C ALA A 62 -4.98 -4.32 0.16
N LEU A 63 -3.80 -3.70 0.02
CA LEU A 63 -2.55 -4.44 0.11
C LEU A 63 -2.27 -4.68 1.59
N THR A 64 -2.48 -5.91 2.04
CA THR A 64 -2.02 -6.33 3.37
C THR A 64 -0.51 -6.12 3.46
N PRO A 65 0.03 -5.60 4.57
CA PRO A 65 1.46 -5.45 4.73
C PRO A 65 2.12 -6.84 4.61
N LEU A 66 3.07 -6.95 3.68
CA LEU A 66 3.91 -8.13 3.53
C LEU A 66 5.30 -7.76 4.03
N ILE A 67 5.61 -8.26 5.23
CA ILE A 67 6.84 -7.95 5.94
C ILE A 67 7.84 -9.08 5.70
N THR A 68 9.01 -8.73 5.17
CA THR A 68 10.16 -9.63 5.03
C THR A 68 11.35 -9.03 5.79
N ILE A 69 12.10 -9.87 6.50
CA ILE A 69 13.29 -9.46 7.26
C ILE A 69 14.53 -9.94 6.51
N SER A 70 15.59 -9.13 6.45
CA SER A 70 16.81 -9.48 5.71
C SER A 70 17.54 -10.72 6.25
N THR A 71 17.41 -10.99 7.55
CA THR A 71 17.93 -12.19 8.20
C THR A 71 17.17 -12.49 9.48
N ASN A 72 17.07 -13.77 9.83
CA ASN A 72 16.44 -14.24 11.08
C ASN A 72 17.47 -14.38 12.22
N HIS A 73 18.76 -14.32 11.90
CA HIS A 73 19.84 -14.45 12.86
C HIS A 73 21.02 -13.56 12.49
N VAL A 74 21.59 -12.88 13.48
CA VAL A 74 22.81 -12.08 13.32
C VAL A 74 23.82 -12.54 14.35
N SER A 75 24.95 -13.08 13.87
CA SER A 75 26.12 -13.27 14.71
C SER A 75 26.86 -11.94 14.79
N ALA A 76 27.06 -11.44 16.01
CA ALA A 76 27.67 -10.15 16.24
C ALA A 76 28.89 -10.28 17.15
N THR A 77 30.00 -9.65 16.80
CA THR A 77 31.22 -9.61 17.62
C THR A 77 31.26 -8.28 18.37
N SER A 78 31.52 -8.31 19.68
CA SER A 78 31.64 -7.10 20.49
C SER A 78 32.67 -6.15 19.88
N GLY A 79 32.31 -4.87 19.75
CA GLY A 79 33.17 -3.84 19.16
C GLY A 79 33.15 -3.78 17.62
N THR A 80 32.46 -4.70 16.94
CA THR A 80 32.34 -4.70 15.47
C THR A 80 30.92 -4.33 15.05
N THR A 81 30.77 -3.28 14.24
CA THR A 81 29.46 -2.86 13.71
C THR A 81 28.79 -3.98 12.93
N ILE A 82 27.51 -4.23 13.20
CA ILE A 82 26.75 -5.25 12.47
C ILE A 82 26.39 -4.77 11.06
N THR A 83 26.23 -5.70 10.13
CA THR A 83 25.45 -5.45 8.92
C THR A 83 24.02 -5.11 9.35
N PRO A 84 23.44 -3.97 8.93
CA PRO A 84 22.10 -3.58 9.35
C PRO A 84 21.06 -4.63 9.00
N VAL A 85 20.16 -4.93 9.94
CA VAL A 85 18.99 -5.76 9.67
C VAL A 85 17.88 -4.82 9.22
N THR A 86 17.34 -5.06 8.04
CA THR A 86 16.29 -4.23 7.45
C THR A 86 15.00 -5.02 7.35
N ILE A 87 13.91 -4.35 7.71
CA ILE A 87 12.56 -4.82 7.43
C ILE A 87 12.12 -4.21 6.10
N THR A 88 11.69 -5.04 5.17
CA THR A 88 11.09 -4.62 3.90
C THR A 88 9.59 -4.87 3.96
N ASN A 89 8.79 -3.83 3.72
CA ASN A 89 7.35 -3.92 3.56
C ASN A 89 6.99 -3.69 2.08
N ILE A 90 6.40 -4.70 1.45
CA ILE A 90 6.00 -4.65 0.02
C ILE A 90 4.51 -4.26 -0.11
N GLY A 91 3.75 -4.23 0.99
CA GLY A 91 2.34 -3.84 1.02
C GLY A 91 2.13 -2.35 1.28
N GLU A 92 0.98 -1.99 1.86
CA GLU A 92 0.71 -0.61 2.29
C GLU A 92 1.82 -0.10 3.23
N PRO A 93 2.23 1.18 3.13
CA PRO A 93 3.27 1.75 3.96
C PRO A 93 2.92 1.60 5.44
N ALA A 94 3.85 1.02 6.21
CA ALA A 94 3.70 0.95 7.65
C ALA A 94 3.83 2.37 8.23
N LEU A 95 2.89 2.75 9.09
CA LEU A 95 2.95 4.04 9.80
C LEU A 95 4.13 4.09 10.76
N LEU A 96 4.39 3.00 11.49
CA LEU A 96 5.47 2.83 12.44
C LEU A 96 5.85 1.35 12.58
N TYR A 97 7.11 1.08 12.94
CA TYR A 97 7.58 -0.24 13.32
C TYR A 97 7.85 -0.32 14.83
N SER A 98 7.65 -1.50 15.42
CA SER A 98 7.94 -1.78 16.83
C SER A 98 8.66 -3.11 16.98
N ILE A 99 9.55 -3.22 17.97
CA ILE A 99 10.29 -4.44 18.31
C ILE A 99 10.12 -4.78 19.79
N SER A 100 9.99 -6.07 20.12
CA SER A 100 9.94 -6.57 21.49
C SER A 100 10.69 -7.90 21.60
N PRO A 101 11.55 -8.09 22.62
CA PRO A 101 11.93 -7.11 23.65
C PRO A 101 12.71 -5.91 23.09
N ALA A 102 12.79 -4.82 23.86
CA ALA A 102 13.57 -3.65 23.47
C ALA A 102 15.03 -4.04 23.24
N ILE A 103 15.64 -3.48 22.19
CA ILE A 103 17.01 -3.82 21.82
C ILE A 103 18.01 -3.17 22.80
N SER A 104 19.08 -3.87 23.13
CA SER A 104 20.07 -3.46 24.12
C SER A 104 21.50 -3.68 23.61
N ASN A 105 22.50 -3.48 24.48
CA ASN A 105 23.91 -3.80 24.23
C ASN A 105 24.53 -3.05 23.03
N GLY A 106 24.27 -1.74 22.90
CA GLY A 106 24.88 -0.90 21.85
C GLY A 106 24.24 -1.03 20.46
N LEU A 107 23.15 -1.78 20.36
CA LEU A 107 22.30 -1.80 19.19
C LEU A 107 21.15 -0.79 19.34
N SER A 108 20.63 -0.33 18.21
CA SER A 108 19.56 0.65 18.09
C SER A 108 18.55 0.22 17.04
N PHE A 109 17.29 0.59 17.25
CA PHE A 109 16.20 0.32 16.34
C PHE A 109 15.57 1.64 15.87
N ASN A 110 15.52 1.84 14.56
CA ASN A 110 14.86 2.97 13.94
C ASN A 110 13.38 2.61 13.65
N ALA A 111 12.46 3.16 14.44
CA ALA A 111 11.02 2.89 14.31
C ALA A 111 10.38 3.46 13.03
N ALA A 112 11.04 4.42 12.37
CA ALA A 112 10.56 4.97 11.08
C ALA A 112 10.94 4.06 9.90
N THR A 113 12.10 3.40 9.96
CA THR A 113 12.60 2.57 8.85
C THR A 113 12.59 1.07 9.13
N GLY A 114 12.29 0.64 10.35
CA GLY A 114 12.36 -0.76 10.77
C GLY A 114 13.79 -1.33 10.74
N THR A 115 14.82 -0.48 10.83
CA THR A 115 16.22 -0.89 10.72
C THR A 115 16.86 -1.10 12.09
N ILE A 116 17.57 -2.20 12.25
CA ILE A 116 18.43 -2.47 13.40
C ILE A 116 19.88 -2.22 13.00
N SER A 117 20.58 -1.41 13.78
CA SER A 117 21.99 -1.06 13.53
C SER A 117 22.72 -0.74 14.83
N GLY A 118 24.05 -0.71 14.77
CA GLY A 118 24.90 -0.33 15.90
C GLY A 118 26.11 -1.22 16.04
N THR A 119 26.83 -1.01 17.14
CA THR A 119 28.01 -1.78 17.51
C THR A 119 27.69 -2.50 18.80
N PRO A 120 27.58 -3.85 18.78
CA PRO A 120 27.33 -4.62 19.97
C PRO A 120 28.44 -4.36 20.99
N ILE A 121 28.05 -4.12 22.23
CA ILE A 121 28.95 -3.98 23.36
C ILE A 121 28.72 -5.20 24.24
N ALA A 122 29.80 -5.82 24.71
CA ALA A 122 29.70 -6.85 25.73
C ALA A 122 28.84 -6.33 26.90
N PRO A 123 27.91 -7.15 27.44
CA PRO A 123 27.18 -6.77 28.63
C PRO A 123 28.18 -6.38 29.72
N LEU A 124 28.01 -5.19 30.32
CA LEU A 124 28.73 -4.83 31.53
C LEU A 124 28.40 -5.90 32.58
N ILE A 125 29.40 -6.70 32.97
CA ILE A 125 29.26 -7.64 34.07
C ILE A 125 29.17 -6.77 35.34
N GLN A 126 27.96 -6.61 35.90
CA GLN A 126 27.73 -5.96 37.20
C GLN A 126 27.77 -6.99 38.32
#